data_AF-A0A7V8E021-F1
#
_entry.id   AF-A0A7V8E021-F1
#
_cell.length_a   1.000
_cell.length_b   1.000
_cell.length_c   1.000
_cell.angle_alpha   90.00
_cell.angle_beta   90.00
_cell.angle_gamma   90.00
#
_symmetry.space_group_name_H-M   'P 1'
#
loop_
_entity.id
_entity.type
_entity.pdbx_description
1 polymer ?
#
loop_
_entity_poly.entity_id
_entity_poly.type
_entity_poly.pdbx_seq_one_letter_code
_entity_poly.pdbx_strand_id
1 'polypeptide(L)'
;MPQPAFAVTDIQGSTELWERLGPAFAPVLADHNRILRETIAEFGGSVLRTEGDSFTAAFPAATAALRFATETLLRLHRHSWPEEAGELLIRIGVHSGTAEPETGAASRYSGALLSLAAAVSAAAHGGQALATAEAIEAARSALGDAAVTDLGEHRLAAGTARVRLLQARFSPTSPAKRMPSWGVKRSCASCRRCSPPRRGAS
;
A
#
# COMPACT_ATOMS: atom_id res chain seq x y z
N MET A 1 21.97 3.77 12.90
CA MET A 1 21.64 4.30 11.56
C MET A 1 20.15 4.08 11.32
N PRO A 2 19.39 5.07 10.81
CA PRO A 2 18.00 4.84 10.42
C PRO A 2 17.96 3.78 9.31
N GLN A 3 17.04 2.82 9.43
CA GLN A 3 16.86 1.77 8.43
C GLN A 3 16.00 2.30 7.28
N PRO A 4 16.35 1.99 6.01
CA PRO A 4 15.50 2.36 4.90
C PRO A 4 14.16 1.62 4.97
N ALA A 5 13.14 2.23 4.38
CA ALA A 5 11.83 1.63 4.24
C ALA A 5 11.41 1.59 2.78
N PHE A 6 10.58 0.60 2.44
CA PHE A 6 10.09 0.36 1.11
C PHE A 6 8.57 0.41 1.13
N ALA A 7 7.99 1.08 0.14
CA ALA A 7 6.56 1.07 -0.09
C ALA A 7 6.26 0.49 -1.47
N VAL A 8 5.26 -0.37 -1.53
CA VAL A 8 4.68 -0.85 -2.79
C VAL A 8 3.23 -0.39 -2.86
N THR A 9 2.86 0.23 -3.96
CA THR A 9 1.49 0.66 -4.25
C THR A 9 0.93 -0.06 -5.46
N ASP A 10 -0.39 -0.19 -5.51
CA ASP A 10 -1.10 -0.80 -6.65
C ASP A 10 -2.57 -0.35 -6.64
N ILE A 11 -3.17 -0.04 -7.81
CA ILE A 11 -4.59 0.30 -7.91
C ILE A 11 -5.40 -0.98 -7.71
N GLN A 12 -6.37 -0.94 -6.80
CA GLN A 12 -7.28 -2.05 -6.62
C GLN A 12 -8.18 -2.20 -7.86
N GLY A 13 -8.07 -3.34 -8.53
CA GLY A 13 -8.92 -3.68 -9.68
C GLY A 13 -8.58 -2.84 -10.91
N SER A 14 -7.30 -2.57 -11.14
CA SER A 14 -6.82 -1.77 -12.27
C SER A 14 -7.21 -2.39 -13.62
N THR A 15 -7.23 -3.72 -13.72
CA THR A 15 -7.67 -4.44 -14.92
C THR A 15 -9.15 -4.19 -15.22
N GLU A 16 -10.04 -4.35 -14.24
CA GLU A 16 -11.47 -4.09 -14.44
C GLU A 16 -11.77 -2.60 -14.70
N LEU A 17 -10.97 -1.71 -14.11
CA LEU A 17 -11.05 -0.27 -14.37
C LEU A 17 -10.61 0.07 -15.79
N TRP A 18 -9.53 -0.54 -16.28
CA TRP A 18 -9.06 -0.37 -17.66
C TRP A 18 -10.06 -0.90 -18.68
N GLU A 19 -10.62 -2.10 -18.47
CA GLU A 19 -11.64 -2.69 -19.35
C GLU A 19 -12.89 -1.80 -19.43
N ARG A 20 -13.31 -1.22 -18.30
CA ARG A 20 -14.48 -0.35 -18.24
C ARG A 20 -14.27 1.01 -18.92
N LEU A 21 -13.10 1.62 -18.71
CA LEU A 21 -12.82 2.98 -19.18
C LEU A 21 -12.21 3.04 -20.59
N GLY A 22 -11.55 1.98 -21.03
CA GLY A 22 -10.85 1.94 -22.31
C GLY A 22 -9.89 3.15 -22.46
N PRO A 23 -10.01 3.96 -23.52
CA PRO A 23 -9.16 5.14 -23.74
C PRO A 23 -9.20 6.17 -22.59
N ALA A 24 -10.29 6.25 -21.83
CA ALA A 24 -10.42 7.17 -20.70
C ALA A 24 -9.57 6.76 -19.47
N PHE A 25 -8.99 5.56 -19.46
CA PHE A 25 -8.09 5.14 -18.40
C PHE A 25 -6.74 5.88 -18.41
N ALA A 26 -6.24 6.24 -19.59
CA ALA A 26 -4.93 6.89 -19.74
C ALA A 26 -4.79 8.20 -18.92
N PRO A 27 -5.74 9.16 -18.97
CA PRO A 27 -5.67 10.36 -18.13
C PRO A 27 -5.81 10.05 -16.63
N VAL A 28 -6.64 9.06 -16.25
CA VAL A 28 -6.78 8.62 -14.84
C VAL A 28 -5.45 8.08 -14.32
N LEU A 29 -4.78 7.21 -15.10
CA LEU A 29 -3.48 6.67 -14.76
C LEU A 29 -2.40 7.77 -14.71
N ALA A 30 -2.47 8.76 -15.60
CA ALA A 30 -1.53 9.89 -15.60
C ALA A 30 -1.64 10.72 -14.31
N ASP A 31 -2.86 11.05 -13.87
CA ASP A 31 -3.10 11.77 -12.62
C ASP A 31 -2.67 10.96 -11.39
N HIS A 32 -3.01 9.67 -11.37
CA HIS A 32 -2.54 8.74 -10.34
C HIS A 32 -1.01 8.75 -10.22
N ASN A 33 -0.33 8.59 -11.36
CA ASN A 33 1.13 8.55 -11.41
C ASN A 33 1.76 9.88 -10.99
N ARG A 34 1.13 11.00 -11.35
CA ARG A 34 1.57 12.34 -10.94
C ARG A 34 1.47 12.49 -9.41
N ILE A 35 0.33 12.17 -8.81
CA ILE A 35 0.12 12.25 -7.35
C ILE A 35 1.12 11.38 -6.60
N LEU A 36 1.36 10.14 -7.06
CA LEU A 36 2.37 9.27 -6.46
C LEU A 36 3.78 9.83 -6.56
N ARG A 37 4.19 10.34 -7.73
CA ARG A 37 5.54 10.90 -7.89
C ARG A 37 5.76 12.14 -7.03
N GLU A 38 4.77 13.03 -6.97
CA GLU A 38 4.81 14.23 -6.13
C GLU A 38 4.95 13.86 -4.64
N THR A 39 4.11 12.95 -4.15
CA THR A 39 4.13 12.52 -2.75
C THR A 39 5.40 11.73 -2.40
N ILE A 40 5.87 10.84 -3.28
CA ILE A 40 7.16 10.14 -3.07
C ILE A 40 8.28 11.15 -2.90
N ALA A 41 8.38 12.13 -3.80
CA ALA A 41 9.44 13.14 -3.75
C ALA A 41 9.34 14.04 -2.50
N GLU A 42 8.13 14.45 -2.12
CA GLU A 42 7.87 15.28 -0.94
C GLU A 42 8.36 14.65 0.36
N PHE A 43 8.22 13.33 0.50
CA PHE A 43 8.71 12.59 1.67
C PHE A 43 10.13 12.04 1.48
N GLY A 44 10.89 12.56 0.50
CA GLY A 44 12.30 12.22 0.26
C GLY A 44 12.51 10.79 -0.26
N GLY A 45 11.47 10.17 -0.80
CA GLY A 45 11.54 8.85 -1.41
C GLY A 45 12.07 8.90 -2.84
N SER A 46 12.47 7.73 -3.34
CA SER A 46 12.89 7.52 -4.73
C SER A 46 12.14 6.34 -5.33
N VAL A 47 11.67 6.51 -6.56
CA VAL A 47 11.02 5.42 -7.32
C VAL A 47 12.11 4.44 -7.74
N LEU A 48 11.99 3.18 -7.30
CA LEU A 48 12.88 2.10 -7.73
C LEU A 48 12.39 1.48 -9.04
N ARG A 49 11.07 1.26 -9.14
CA ARG A 49 10.42 0.60 -10.27
C ARG A 49 8.96 1.03 -10.39
N THR A 50 8.46 1.06 -11.61
CA THR A 50 7.03 1.19 -11.94
C THR A 50 6.62 0.04 -12.85
N GLU A 51 5.47 -0.57 -12.60
CA GLU A 51 4.88 -1.66 -13.39
C GLU A 51 3.41 -1.35 -13.65
N GLY A 52 3.10 -0.76 -14.81
CA GLY A 52 1.74 -0.29 -15.07
C GLY A 52 1.34 0.79 -14.08
N ASP A 53 0.37 0.47 -13.22
CA ASP A 53 -0.09 1.32 -12.11
C ASP A 53 0.61 1.07 -10.77
N SER A 54 1.45 0.03 -10.68
CA SER A 54 2.18 -0.28 -9.46
C SER A 54 3.46 0.53 -9.32
N PHE A 55 3.73 1.07 -8.12
CA PHE A 55 4.99 1.74 -7.78
C PHE A 55 5.71 0.99 -6.67
N THR A 56 7.02 0.83 -6.83
CA THR A 56 7.94 0.44 -5.75
C THR A 56 8.87 1.59 -5.46
N ALA A 57 8.88 2.07 -4.23
CA ALA A 57 9.67 3.22 -3.79
C ALA A 57 10.49 2.91 -2.53
N ALA A 58 11.67 3.51 -2.43
CA ALA A 58 12.51 3.49 -1.23
C ALA A 58 12.48 4.85 -0.54
N PHE A 59 12.45 4.83 0.78
CA PHE A 59 12.42 5.99 1.66
C PHE A 59 13.59 5.94 2.65
N PRO A 60 14.09 7.11 3.08
CA PRO A 60 15.22 7.19 4.00
C PRO A 60 14.91 6.63 5.41
N ALA A 61 13.63 6.55 5.78
CA ALA A 61 13.16 6.02 7.05
C ALA A 61 11.71 5.54 6.97
N ALA A 62 11.31 4.66 7.90
CA ALA A 62 9.93 4.18 8.01
C ALA A 62 8.91 5.31 8.26
N THR A 63 9.30 6.34 9.02
CA THR A 63 8.45 7.52 9.26
C THR A 63 8.07 8.23 7.95
N ALA A 64 9.04 8.40 7.04
CA ALA A 64 8.81 9.01 5.73
C ALA A 64 7.87 8.15 4.87
N ALA A 65 8.10 6.84 4.81
CA ALA A 65 7.25 5.92 4.05
C ALA A 65 5.79 5.89 4.56
N LEU A 66 5.59 5.96 5.89
CA LEU A 66 4.25 5.93 6.48
C LEU A 66 3.51 7.26 6.31
N ARG A 67 4.22 8.40 6.37
CA ARG A 67 3.66 9.71 6.01
C ARG A 67 3.30 9.78 4.53
N PHE A 68 4.17 9.27 3.65
CA PHE A 68 3.86 9.09 2.23
C PHE A 68 2.57 8.29 2.04
N ALA A 69 2.47 7.12 2.67
CA ALA A 69 1.33 6.23 2.47
C ALA A 69 0.00 6.92 2.84
N THR A 70 -0.03 7.59 3.99
CA THR A 70 -1.25 8.23 4.50
C THR A 70 -1.61 9.49 3.72
N GLU A 71 -0.62 10.34 3.38
CA GLU A 71 -0.85 11.53 2.56
C GLU A 71 -1.30 11.17 1.14
N THR A 72 -0.72 10.13 0.55
CA THR A 72 -1.13 9.64 -0.78
C THR A 72 -2.60 9.22 -0.78
N LEU A 73 -3.02 8.43 0.20
CA LEU A 73 -4.43 8.02 0.32
C LEU A 73 -5.34 9.25 0.47
N LEU A 74 -4.93 10.25 1.24
CA LEU A 74 -5.69 11.49 1.40
C LEU A 74 -5.79 12.29 0.09
N ARG A 75 -4.69 12.44 -0.65
CA ARG A 75 -4.67 13.16 -1.94
C ARG A 75 -5.52 12.47 -2.99
N LEU A 76 -5.40 11.14 -3.12
CA LEU A 76 -6.21 10.38 -4.07
C LEU A 76 -7.70 10.43 -3.73
N HIS A 77 -8.06 10.41 -2.44
CA HIS A 77 -9.44 10.55 -2.00
C HIS A 77 -10.01 11.96 -2.24
N ARG A 78 -9.16 13.00 -2.21
CA ARG A 78 -9.56 14.39 -2.49
C ARG A 78 -9.51 14.75 -3.98
N HIS A 79 -8.80 13.98 -4.79
CA HIS A 79 -8.69 14.22 -6.22
C HIS A 79 -10.04 14.00 -6.90
N SER A 80 -10.41 14.91 -7.79
CA SER A 80 -11.65 14.80 -8.56
C SER A 80 -11.41 13.91 -9.77
N TRP A 81 -11.82 12.65 -9.66
CA TRP A 81 -11.76 11.69 -10.76
C TRP A 81 -12.93 11.88 -11.74
N PRO A 82 -12.76 11.48 -13.01
CA PRO A 82 -13.88 11.37 -13.94
C PRO A 82 -15.00 10.49 -13.35
N GLU A 83 -16.26 10.84 -13.62
CA GLU A 83 -17.42 10.15 -13.06
C GLU A 83 -17.41 8.64 -13.39
N GLU A 84 -16.97 8.30 -14.60
CA GLU A 84 -16.88 6.94 -15.12
C GLU A 84 -15.83 6.10 -14.38
N ALA A 85 -14.78 6.74 -13.87
CA ALA A 85 -13.74 6.09 -13.09
C ALA A 85 -14.24 5.79 -11.67
N GLY A 86 -15.08 6.66 -11.11
CA GLY A 86 -15.49 6.63 -9.73
C GLY A 86 -14.32 6.93 -8.78
N GLU A 87 -14.41 6.42 -7.56
CA GLU A 87 -13.32 6.56 -6.59
C GLU A 87 -12.14 5.63 -6.94
N LEU A 88 -10.95 6.21 -7.12
CA LEU A 88 -9.72 5.43 -7.36
C LEU A 88 -9.12 4.94 -6.03
N LEU A 89 -9.24 3.65 -5.76
CA LEU A 89 -8.74 3.04 -4.54
C LEU A 89 -7.39 2.37 -4.78
N ILE A 90 -6.36 2.73 -4.00
CA ILE A 90 -5.05 2.08 -4.05
C ILE A 90 -4.75 1.28 -2.79
N ARG A 91 -3.91 0.27 -2.94
CA ARG A 91 -3.32 -0.52 -1.86
C ARG A 91 -1.92 -0.02 -1.59
N ILE A 92 -1.53 0.12 -0.32
CA ILE A 92 -0.16 0.46 0.05
C ILE A 92 0.36 -0.54 1.08
N GLY A 93 1.55 -1.09 0.82
CA GLY A 93 2.28 -1.93 1.75
C GLY A 93 3.65 -1.35 2.06
N VAL A 94 3.98 -1.26 3.35
CA VAL A 94 5.24 -0.70 3.85
C VAL A 94 6.01 -1.73 4.66
N HIS A 95 7.31 -1.84 4.40
CA HIS A 95 8.23 -2.63 5.20
C HIS A 95 9.53 -1.86 5.43
N SER A 96 10.14 -2.04 6.60
CA SER A 96 11.43 -1.44 6.95
C SER A 96 12.36 -2.55 7.42
N GLY A 97 13.61 -2.52 6.96
CA GLY A 97 14.60 -3.52 7.32
C GLY A 97 16.00 -3.12 6.87
N THR A 98 17.01 -3.77 7.45
CA THR A 98 18.40 -3.59 7.04
C THR A 98 18.63 -4.28 5.70
N ALA A 99 18.95 -3.51 4.67
CA ALA A 99 19.59 -4.05 3.49
C ALA A 99 21.08 -4.19 3.79
N GLU A 100 21.59 -5.42 3.83
CA GLU A 100 23.02 -5.61 3.62
C GLU A 100 23.33 -5.08 2.21
N PRO A 101 24.34 -4.21 2.04
CA PRO A 101 24.72 -3.78 0.71
C PRO A 101 25.17 -5.02 -0.07
N GLU A 102 24.40 -5.44 -1.07
CA GLU A 102 24.91 -6.38 -2.06
C GLU A 102 26.13 -5.71 -2.68
N THR A 103 27.30 -6.33 -2.50
CA THR A 103 28.55 -5.83 -3.07
C THR A 103 28.42 -5.75 -4.58
N GLY A 104 28.24 -4.52 -5.10
CA GLY A 104 28.09 -4.23 -6.52
C GLY A 104 27.10 -3.09 -6.75
N ALA A 105 27.42 -2.16 -7.65
CA ALA A 105 26.69 -0.92 -7.86
C ALA A 105 25.24 -1.07 -8.42
N ALA A 106 24.69 -2.29 -8.50
CA ALA A 106 23.45 -2.57 -9.24
C ALA A 106 22.23 -3.02 -8.41
N SER A 107 22.34 -3.26 -7.10
CA SER A 107 21.13 -3.38 -6.25
C SER A 107 21.45 -3.05 -4.80
N ARG A 108 21.22 -1.80 -4.37
CA ARG A 108 21.47 -1.40 -2.97
C ARG A 108 20.47 -2.01 -1.98
N TYR A 109 19.49 -2.79 -2.45
CA TYR A 109 18.39 -3.29 -1.65
C TYR A 109 18.18 -4.78 -1.87
N SER A 110 18.02 -5.54 -0.79
CA SER A 110 17.74 -6.96 -0.87
C SER A 110 16.37 -7.21 -1.52
N GLY A 111 16.33 -8.11 -2.50
CA GLY A 111 15.08 -8.54 -3.14
C GLY A 111 14.04 -9.09 -2.16
N ALA A 112 14.46 -9.60 -1.00
CA ALA A 112 13.56 -10.06 0.06
C ALA A 112 12.76 -8.91 0.70
N LEU A 113 13.39 -7.74 0.92
CA LEU A 113 12.73 -6.58 1.51
C LEU A 113 11.63 -6.03 0.59
N LEU A 114 11.94 -5.95 -0.71
CA LEU A 114 10.99 -5.52 -1.73
C LEU A 114 9.84 -6.53 -1.90
N SER A 115 10.16 -7.84 -1.91
CA SER A 115 9.16 -8.90 -2.00
C SER A 115 8.20 -8.88 -0.81
N LEU A 116 8.70 -8.62 0.40
CA LEU A 116 7.87 -8.48 1.58
C LEU A 116 6.96 -7.24 1.50
N ALA A 117 7.49 -6.07 1.12
CA ALA A 117 6.67 -4.88 0.93
C ALA A 117 5.55 -5.08 -0.11
N ALA A 118 5.85 -5.76 -1.22
CA ALA A 118 4.87 -6.13 -2.23
C ALA A 118 3.79 -7.08 -1.67
N ALA A 119 4.19 -8.08 -0.89
CA ALA A 119 3.25 -9.01 -0.28
C ALA A 119 2.35 -8.34 0.79
N VAL A 120 2.88 -7.36 1.52
CA VAL A 120 2.08 -6.51 2.44
C VAL A 120 1.05 -5.69 1.65
N SER A 121 1.44 -5.09 0.54
CA SER A 121 0.54 -4.32 -0.33
C SER A 121 -0.57 -5.20 -0.94
N ALA A 122 -0.20 -6.39 -1.40
CA ALA A 122 -1.15 -7.37 -1.93
C ALA A 122 -2.21 -7.81 -0.90
N ALA A 123 -1.82 -7.87 0.38
CA ALA A 123 -2.69 -8.18 1.51
C ALA A 123 -3.58 -7.00 1.95
N ALA A 124 -3.28 -5.78 1.50
CA ALA A 124 -4.12 -4.62 1.75
C ALA A 124 -5.37 -4.61 0.85
N HIS A 125 -6.37 -3.89 1.31
CA HIS A 125 -7.49 -3.47 0.50
C HIS A 125 -7.28 -2.05 -0.07
N GLY A 126 -8.05 -1.69 -1.08
CA GLY A 126 -8.06 -0.35 -1.66
C GLY A 126 -8.49 0.69 -0.62
N GLY A 127 -7.74 1.77 -0.51
CA GLY A 127 -7.88 2.76 0.56
C GLY A 127 -7.12 2.42 1.84
N GLN A 128 -6.33 1.34 1.87
CA GLN A 128 -5.62 0.88 3.06
C GLN A 128 -4.10 0.98 2.90
N ALA A 129 -3.45 1.46 3.96
CA ALA A 129 -2.00 1.40 4.13
C ALA A 129 -1.67 0.38 5.23
N LEU A 130 -1.03 -0.72 4.84
CA LEU A 130 -0.52 -1.74 5.75
C LEU A 130 0.99 -1.61 5.92
N ALA A 131 1.46 -1.97 7.10
CA ALA A 131 2.88 -1.96 7.45
C ALA A 131 3.23 -3.19 8.30
N THR A 132 4.48 -3.64 8.20
CA THR A 132 4.99 -4.64 9.15
C THR A 132 5.25 -4.02 10.53
N ALA A 133 5.29 -4.85 11.57
CA ALA A 133 5.61 -4.39 12.92
C ALA A 133 6.96 -3.67 13.01
N GLU A 134 7.97 -4.12 12.25
CA GLU A 134 9.29 -3.50 12.20
C GLU A 134 9.23 -2.07 11.65
N ALA A 135 8.41 -1.83 10.62
CA ALA A 135 8.21 -0.49 10.07
C ALA A 135 7.50 0.43 11.04
N ILE A 136 6.46 -0.06 11.74
CA ILE A 136 5.77 0.73 12.77
C ILE A 136 6.71 1.05 13.94
N GLU A 137 7.46 0.07 14.43
CA GLU A 137 8.35 0.26 15.58
C GLU A 137 9.47 1.26 15.25
N ALA A 138 10.04 1.17 14.04
CA ALA A 138 11.02 2.14 13.56
C ALA A 138 10.45 3.58 13.42
N ALA A 139 9.12 3.73 13.39
CA ALA A 139 8.44 5.01 13.25
C ALA A 139 7.64 5.45 14.49
N ARG A 140 7.65 4.65 15.58
CA ARG A 140 6.77 4.82 16.75
C ARG A 140 6.87 6.22 17.36
N SER A 141 8.09 6.73 17.51
CA SER A 141 8.35 8.05 18.13
C SER A 141 7.75 9.23 17.35
N ALA A 142 7.48 9.06 16.05
CA ALA A 142 6.96 10.13 15.18
C ALA A 142 5.46 10.00 14.86
N LEU A 143 4.88 8.79 14.95
CA LEU A 143 3.48 8.55 14.54
C LEU A 143 2.45 8.74 15.65
N GLY A 144 2.84 8.49 16.91
CA GLY A 144 1.91 8.43 18.05
C GLY A 144 0.99 7.19 18.00
N ASP A 145 0.58 6.68 19.17
CA ASP A 145 -0.10 5.38 19.27
C ASP A 145 -1.51 5.33 18.64
N ALA A 146 -2.22 6.46 18.57
CA ALA A 146 -3.59 6.53 18.04
C ALA A 146 -3.68 6.32 16.51
N ALA A 147 -2.55 6.40 15.81
CA ALA A 147 -2.46 6.36 14.35
C ALA A 147 -2.35 4.93 13.79
N VAL A 148 -2.35 3.89 14.64
CA VAL A 148 -2.07 2.52 14.18
C VAL A 148 -3.10 1.54 14.73
N THR A 149 -3.53 0.60 13.89
CA THR A 149 -4.37 -0.54 14.31
C THR A 149 -3.64 -1.83 14.06
N ASP A 150 -3.42 -2.62 15.11
CA ASP A 150 -2.84 -3.94 14.96
C ASP A 150 -3.87 -4.93 14.39
N LEU A 151 -3.51 -5.60 13.30
CA LEU A 151 -4.34 -6.59 12.62
C LEU A 151 -3.86 -8.02 12.90
N GLY A 152 -2.86 -8.19 13.76
CA GLY A 152 -2.29 -9.47 14.15
C GLY A 152 -1.36 -10.08 13.10
N GLU A 153 -1.07 -11.37 13.26
CA GLU A 153 -0.13 -12.09 12.42
C GLU A 153 -0.77 -12.76 11.20
N HIS A 154 -0.15 -12.64 10.04
CA HIS A 154 -0.63 -13.18 8.75
C HIS A 154 0.47 -13.92 8.00
N ARG A 155 0.12 -14.95 7.23
CA ARG A 155 1.03 -15.55 6.25
C ARG A 155 0.91 -14.80 4.94
N LEU A 156 2.04 -14.37 4.39
CA LEU A 156 2.10 -13.59 3.15
C LEU A 156 2.75 -14.40 2.03
N ALA A 157 2.55 -14.00 0.78
CA ALA A 157 3.13 -14.70 -0.36
C ALA A 157 4.68 -14.64 -0.42
N ALA A 158 5.30 -13.71 0.34
CA ALA A 158 6.75 -13.56 0.41
C ALA A 158 7.47 -14.66 1.20
N GLY A 159 6.76 -15.59 1.86
CA GLY A 159 7.40 -16.68 2.59
C GLY A 159 6.43 -17.49 3.47
N THR A 160 6.98 -18.42 4.25
CA THR A 160 6.18 -19.28 5.15
C THR A 160 6.00 -18.71 6.55
N ALA A 161 6.83 -17.74 6.92
CA ALA A 161 6.77 -17.06 8.20
C ALA A 161 5.49 -16.22 8.34
N ARG A 162 5.02 -16.09 9.58
CA ARG A 162 3.94 -15.14 9.89
C ARG A 162 4.55 -13.76 10.08
N VAL A 163 3.87 -12.74 9.56
CA VAL A 163 4.24 -11.34 9.65
C VAL A 163 3.11 -10.60 10.37
N ARG A 164 3.44 -9.85 11.43
CA ARG A 164 2.45 -9.02 12.12
C ARG A 164 2.19 -7.76 11.30
N LEU A 165 0.94 -7.56 10.93
CA LEU A 165 0.51 -6.44 10.10
C LEU A 165 -0.26 -5.43 10.91
N LEU A 166 0.03 -4.16 10.64
CA LEU A 166 -0.64 -3.04 11.25
C LEU A 166 -1.13 -2.09 10.17
N GLN A 167 -2.32 -1.53 10.37
CA GLN A 167 -2.86 -0.49 9.52
C GLN A 167 -2.46 0.88 10.05
N ALA A 168 -1.78 1.65 9.21
CA ALA A 168 -1.53 3.06 9.47
C ALA A 168 -2.77 3.88 9.10
N ARG A 169 -3.25 4.69 10.04
CA ARG A 169 -4.33 5.66 9.87
C ARG A 169 -3.79 7.02 10.28
N PHE A 170 -3.82 7.99 9.38
CA PHE A 170 -3.61 9.37 9.78
C PHE A 170 -4.98 10.04 9.93
N SER A 171 -5.25 10.60 11.10
CA SER A 171 -6.43 11.45 11.30
C SER A 171 -6.05 12.86 10.89
N PRO A 172 -6.53 13.40 9.76
CA PRO A 172 -6.45 14.84 9.56
C PRO A 172 -7.33 15.51 10.62
N THR A 173 -6.91 16.66 11.12
CA THR A 173 -7.67 17.58 11.98
C THR A 173 -8.88 18.21 11.27
N SER A 174 -9.55 17.46 10.39
CA SER A 174 -10.75 17.88 9.66
C SER A 174 -11.68 16.66 9.53
N PRO A 175 -13.02 16.83 9.50
CA PRO A 175 -13.96 15.71 9.54
C PRO A 175 -13.99 15.00 8.19
N ALA A 176 -12.92 14.29 7.85
CA ALA A 176 -12.98 13.27 6.81
C ALA A 176 -13.89 12.16 7.32
N LYS A 177 -14.84 11.73 6.48
CA LYS A 177 -15.67 10.54 6.73
C LYS A 177 -14.79 9.44 7.32
N ARG A 178 -15.22 8.85 8.45
CA ARG A 178 -14.49 7.75 9.11
C ARG A 178 -14.06 6.74 8.05
N MET A 179 -12.75 6.58 7.86
CA MET A 179 -12.24 5.46 7.09
C MET A 179 -12.76 4.17 7.75
N PRO A 180 -13.39 3.28 7.00
CA PRO A 180 -13.94 2.07 7.57
C PRO A 180 -12.81 1.18 8.12
N SER A 181 -13.06 0.51 9.25
CA SER A 181 -12.09 -0.40 9.88
C SER A 181 -12.06 -1.72 9.12
N TRP A 182 -11.15 -1.82 8.14
CA TRP A 182 -11.01 -3.02 7.31
C TRP A 182 -9.94 -3.95 7.90
N GLY A 183 -10.12 -5.26 7.73
CA GLY A 183 -9.11 -6.27 8.08
C GLY A 183 -8.03 -6.38 7.01
N VAL A 184 -7.27 -7.47 7.03
CA VAL A 184 -6.35 -7.84 5.94
C VAL A 184 -7.11 -8.66 4.90
N LYS A 185 -6.87 -8.41 3.60
CA LYS A 185 -7.43 -9.22 2.51
C LYS A 185 -6.88 -10.63 2.67
N ARG A 186 -7.76 -11.61 2.90
CA ARG A 186 -7.36 -13.02 2.92
C ARG A 186 -6.95 -13.41 1.51
N SER A 187 -5.73 -13.91 1.32
CA SER A 187 -5.39 -14.57 0.07
C SER A 187 -6.33 -15.77 -0.09
N CYS A 188 -7.00 -15.85 -1.23
CA CYS A 188 -7.86 -16.97 -1.58
C CYS A 188 -6.95 -18.16 -1.93
N ALA A 189 -6.33 -18.77 -0.92
CA ALA A 189 -5.53 -19.98 -1.10
C ALA A 189 -6.03 -21.17 -0.27
N SER A 190 -7.08 -21.01 0.56
CA SER A 190 -7.64 -22.16 1.30
C SER A 190 -9.09 -22.07 1.79
N CYS A 191 -9.85 -21.01 1.47
CA CYS A 191 -11.21 -20.90 2.02
C CYS A 191 -12.27 -21.48 1.06
N ARG A 192 -12.69 -22.74 1.29
CA ARG A 192 -13.87 -23.38 0.65
C ARG A 192 -15.21 -22.74 1.05
N ARG A 193 -15.28 -21.41 1.16
CA ARG A 193 -16.50 -20.70 1.59
C ARG A 193 -16.91 -19.56 0.67
N CYS A 194 -16.25 -19.41 -0.48
CA CYS A 194 -16.76 -18.59 -1.59
C CYS A 194 -17.56 -19.47 -2.53
N SER A 195 -18.75 -19.89 -2.11
CA SER A 195 -19.83 -20.22 -3.03
C SER A 195 -20.92 -19.18 -2.80
N PRO A 196 -21.42 -18.49 -3.85
CA PRO A 196 -22.57 -17.61 -3.68
C PRO A 196 -23.76 -18.44 -3.16
N PRO A 197 -24.66 -17.86 -2.35
CA PRO A 197 -25.89 -18.56 -1.97
C PRO A 197 -26.64 -18.92 -3.25
N ARG A 198 -26.90 -20.22 -3.46
CA ARG A 198 -27.81 -20.69 -4.50
C ARG A 198 -29.14 -19.97 -4.27
N ARG A 199 -29.54 -19.10 -5.20
CA ARG A 199 -30.91 -18.57 -5.22
C ARG A 199 -31.84 -19.76 -5.38
N GLY A 200 -32.69 -19.97 -4.38
CA GLY A 200 -33.73 -20.98 -4.42
C GLY A 200 -34.65 -20.71 -5.61
N ALA A 201 -34.90 -21.76 -6.39
CA ALA A 201 -35.99 -21.77 -7.34
C ALA A 201 -37.31 -21.76 -6.56
N SER A 202 -38.24 -20.91 -6.98
CA SER A 202 -39.68 -21.06 -6.77
C SER A 202 -40.34 -20.89 -8.12
#